data_AF-A0A7R9DG94-F1
#
_entry.id   AF-A0A7R9DG94-F1
#
_cell.length_a   1.000
_cell.length_b   1.000
_cell.length_c   1.000
_cell.angle_alpha   90.00
_cell.angle_beta   90.00
_cell.angle_gamma   90.00
#
_symmetry.space_group_name_H-M   'P 1'
#
loop_
_entity.id
_entity.type
_entity.pdbx_description
1 polymer ?
#
loop_
_entity_poly.entity_id
_entity_poly.type
_entity_poly.pdbx_seq_one_letter_code
_entity_poly.pdbx_strand_id
1 'polypeptide(L)'
;MYFMFSGIMKIPPVDKKMPGPEDLPLTILCDNIREPGNLGTILRTAAAVGCHQVLLTKGCVDLWSPKVLRSGAGSHFRLRIHKDVTPENYYKYIGEDSSIFLADNNVDIEQEEESLDNSSESDSDSESENENKIDSSEHDIDKSEPVSQMNYDCISLVPYYSINYTSQSSIVLVIGGETEGLSNFSYSLAYKRSGMRLNVPLSNNVNSLNTGTALGIIAFEIKRQFLSKQQIYKQDLKQSVGHSF
;
A
#
# COMPACT_ATOMS: atom_id res chain seq x y z
N MET A 1 11.97 -9.41 -23.00
CA MET A 1 13.42 -9.30 -23.31
C MET A 1 13.79 -7.85 -23.08
N TYR A 2 14.77 -7.55 -22.21
CA TYR A 2 15.13 -6.16 -21.88
C TYR A 2 16.56 -5.85 -22.32
N PHE A 3 16.75 -4.68 -22.91
CA PHE A 3 18.06 -4.14 -23.27
C PHE A 3 18.57 -3.31 -22.10
N MET A 4 19.59 -3.80 -21.41
CA MET A 4 20.39 -2.98 -20.50
C MET A 4 21.82 -3.02 -21.01
N PHE A 5 22.23 -1.96 -21.72
CA PHE A 5 23.58 -1.68 -22.22
C PHE A 5 24.39 -2.92 -22.69
N SER A 6 24.24 -3.28 -23.97
CA SER A 6 25.13 -4.20 -24.69
C SER A 6 25.23 -5.65 -24.19
N GLY A 7 24.16 -6.21 -23.61
CA GLY A 7 24.07 -7.64 -23.32
C GLY A 7 22.62 -8.14 -23.27
N ILE A 8 22.36 -9.31 -23.86
CA ILE A 8 21.08 -10.02 -23.69
C ILE A 8 21.17 -10.80 -22.39
N MET A 9 20.52 -10.31 -21.33
CA MET A 9 20.37 -11.06 -20.08
C MET A 9 18.93 -11.57 -19.96
N LYS A 10 18.78 -12.86 -19.65
CA LYS A 10 17.48 -13.43 -19.28
C LYS A 10 17.07 -12.85 -17.93
N ILE A 11 15.84 -12.33 -17.84
CA ILE A 11 15.29 -11.84 -16.57
C ILE A 11 15.25 -13.01 -15.58
N PRO A 12 15.86 -12.89 -14.39
CA PRO A 12 15.80 -13.95 -13.41
C PRO A 12 14.41 -14.03 -12.79
N PRO A 13 13.93 -15.25 -12.48
CA PRO A 13 12.65 -15.42 -11.77
C PRO A 13 12.78 -14.87 -10.34
N VAL A 14 11.97 -13.86 -10.01
CA VAL A 14 11.92 -13.22 -8.67
C VAL A 14 10.85 -13.83 -7.76
N ASP A 15 9.99 -14.68 -8.30
CA ASP A 15 8.89 -15.38 -7.62
C ASP A 15 9.35 -16.61 -6.84
N LYS A 16 10.54 -17.13 -7.14
CA LYS A 16 11.08 -18.42 -6.66
C LYS A 16 11.90 -18.36 -5.38
N LYS A 17 12.18 -17.16 -4.85
CA LYS A 17 12.90 -17.06 -3.57
C LYS A 17 11.98 -17.52 -2.43
N MET A 18 12.38 -18.54 -1.68
CA MET A 18 11.68 -18.94 -0.48
C MET A 18 11.97 -17.94 0.66
N PRO A 19 10.96 -17.62 1.48
CA PRO A 19 11.15 -16.79 2.67
C PRO A 19 12.12 -17.49 3.64
N GLY A 20 13.04 -16.71 4.19
CA GLY A 20 13.95 -17.17 5.23
C GLY A 20 13.24 -17.28 6.59
N PRO A 21 13.78 -18.07 7.54
CA PRO A 21 13.23 -18.18 8.89
C PRO A 21 13.29 -16.86 9.68
N GLU A 22 14.14 -15.93 9.26
CA GLU A 22 14.32 -14.60 9.87
C GLU A 22 13.50 -13.50 9.18
N ASP A 23 12.81 -13.83 8.07
CA ASP A 23 11.99 -12.86 7.37
C ASP A 23 10.76 -12.52 8.21
N LEU A 24 10.45 -11.22 8.27
CA LEU A 24 9.24 -10.77 8.95
C LEU A 24 8.00 -11.32 8.22
N PRO A 25 6.90 -11.62 8.93
CA PRO A 25 5.62 -11.98 8.32
C PRO A 25 4.94 -10.76 7.69
N LEU A 26 5.70 -9.96 6.95
CA LEU A 26 5.31 -8.70 6.33
C LEU A 26 5.28 -8.90 4.82
N THR A 27 4.13 -8.66 4.22
CA THR A 27 3.93 -8.51 2.78
C THR A 27 3.72 -7.03 2.48
N ILE A 28 4.48 -6.48 1.53
CA ILE A 28 4.28 -5.11 1.05
C ILE A 28 3.50 -5.17 -0.25
N LEU A 29 2.29 -4.61 -0.28
CA LEU A 29 1.48 -4.49 -1.49
C LEU A 29 1.61 -3.07 -2.05
N CYS A 30 2.23 -2.96 -3.22
CA CYS A 30 2.38 -1.73 -3.96
C CYS A 30 1.17 -1.57 -4.86
N ASP A 31 0.35 -0.57 -4.58
CA ASP A 31 -0.86 -0.28 -5.33
C ASP A 31 -0.62 0.85 -6.32
N ASN A 32 -0.56 0.52 -7.62
CA ASN A 32 -0.45 1.47 -8.73
C ASN A 32 0.73 2.46 -8.58
N ILE A 33 1.91 1.95 -8.17
CA ILE A 33 3.14 2.75 -8.09
C ILE A 33 3.66 3.03 -9.50
N ARG A 34 3.53 4.27 -9.96
CA ARG A 34 3.88 4.67 -11.35
C ARG A 34 5.30 5.23 -11.46
N GLU A 35 5.84 5.79 -10.39
CA GLU A 35 7.16 6.42 -10.42
C GLU A 35 8.31 5.42 -10.20
N PRO A 36 9.24 5.25 -11.17
CA PRO A 36 10.38 4.33 -11.05
C PRO A 36 11.27 4.56 -9.83
N GLY A 37 11.42 5.83 -9.42
CA GLY A 37 12.21 6.21 -8.25
C GLY A 37 11.59 5.70 -6.95
N ASN A 38 10.27 5.79 -6.85
CA ASN A 38 9.53 5.33 -5.67
C ASN A 38 9.47 3.81 -5.61
N LEU A 39 9.19 3.13 -6.73
CA LEU A 39 9.24 1.66 -6.76
C LEU A 39 10.61 1.13 -6.33
N GLY A 40 11.71 1.67 -6.88
CA GLY A 40 13.04 1.22 -6.47
C GLY A 40 13.36 1.50 -5.00
N THR A 41 12.95 2.65 -4.47
CA THR A 41 13.09 2.97 -3.04
C THR A 41 12.30 2.00 -2.17
N ILE A 42 11.06 1.68 -2.55
CA ILE A 42 10.21 0.69 -1.88
C ILE A 42 10.89 -0.67 -1.85
N LEU A 43 11.41 -1.16 -2.98
CA LEU A 43 12.13 -2.43 -3.05
C LEU A 43 13.39 -2.42 -2.18
N ARG A 44 14.08 -1.27 -2.09
CA ARG A 44 15.25 -1.15 -1.20
C ARG A 44 14.86 -1.24 0.26
N THR A 45 13.80 -0.57 0.67
CA THR A 45 13.25 -0.64 2.03
C THR A 45 12.75 -2.05 2.36
N ALA A 46 11.99 -2.66 1.46
CA ALA A 46 11.50 -4.04 1.57
C ALA A 46 12.64 -5.05 1.80
N ALA A 47 13.72 -4.94 1.03
CA ALA A 47 14.88 -5.82 1.20
C ALA A 47 15.62 -5.55 2.53
N ALA A 48 15.73 -4.28 2.95
CA ALA A 48 16.41 -3.91 4.19
C ALA A 48 15.62 -4.30 5.45
N VAL A 49 14.28 -4.21 5.39
CA VAL A 49 13.42 -4.65 6.48
C VAL A 49 13.41 -6.18 6.60
N GLY A 50 13.55 -6.89 5.48
CA GLY A 50 13.48 -8.35 5.43
C GLY A 50 12.02 -8.82 5.39
N CYS A 51 11.21 -8.20 4.53
CA CYS A 51 9.82 -8.60 4.35
C CYS A 51 9.72 -9.96 3.63
N HIS A 52 8.65 -10.70 3.91
CA HIS A 52 8.36 -11.99 3.30
C HIS A 52 8.26 -11.93 1.76
N GLN A 53 7.53 -10.92 1.25
CA GLN A 53 7.33 -10.74 -0.19
C GLN A 53 6.85 -9.32 -0.51
N VAL A 54 6.98 -8.94 -1.78
CA VAL A 54 6.43 -7.71 -2.36
C VAL A 54 5.44 -8.09 -3.46
N LEU A 55 4.26 -7.49 -3.43
CA LEU A 55 3.21 -7.65 -4.43
C LEU A 55 3.07 -6.34 -5.20
N LEU A 56 3.11 -6.39 -6.53
CA LEU A 56 2.85 -5.23 -7.39
C LEU A 56 1.50 -5.43 -8.07
N THR A 57 0.55 -4.52 -7.83
CA THR A 57 -0.73 -4.56 -8.54
C THR A 57 -0.53 -4.27 -10.03
N LYS A 58 -1.46 -4.76 -10.84
CA LYS A 58 -1.52 -4.39 -12.26
C LYS A 58 -1.61 -2.87 -12.38
N GLY A 59 -0.73 -2.29 -13.21
CA GLY A 59 -0.61 -0.83 -13.37
C GLY A 59 0.65 -0.24 -12.72
N CYS A 60 1.35 -0.99 -11.87
CA CYS A 60 2.67 -0.59 -11.40
C CYS A 60 3.67 -0.45 -12.56
N VAL A 61 4.62 0.45 -12.40
CA VAL A 61 5.72 0.65 -13.34
C VAL A 61 6.55 -0.62 -13.52
N ASP A 62 7.11 -0.77 -14.71
CA ASP A 62 7.89 -1.96 -15.03
C ASP A 62 9.10 -2.12 -14.08
N LEU A 63 9.04 -3.21 -13.32
CA LEU A 63 10.04 -3.66 -12.37
C LEU A 63 11.46 -3.71 -12.96
N TRP A 64 11.60 -4.08 -14.23
CA TRP A 64 12.90 -4.29 -14.86
C TRP A 64 13.38 -3.10 -15.69
N SER A 65 12.67 -1.98 -15.64
CA SER A 65 13.10 -0.78 -16.32
C SER A 65 14.45 -0.29 -15.77
N PRO A 66 15.34 0.30 -16.60
CA PRO A 66 16.64 0.76 -16.14
C PRO A 66 16.58 1.78 -14.99
N LYS A 67 15.49 2.56 -14.91
CA LYS A 67 15.29 3.52 -13.82
C LYS A 67 15.01 2.79 -12.49
N VAL A 68 14.10 1.80 -12.47
CA VAL A 68 13.80 1.01 -11.27
C VAL A 68 15.01 0.19 -10.84
N LEU A 69 15.74 -0.42 -11.78
CA LEU A 69 16.95 -1.18 -11.47
C LEU A 69 18.03 -0.33 -10.79
N ARG A 70 18.23 0.91 -11.27
CA ARG A 70 19.18 1.85 -10.67
C ARG A 70 18.74 2.30 -9.28
N SER A 71 17.49 2.75 -9.12
CA SER A 71 16.98 3.22 -7.81
C SER A 71 16.89 2.08 -6.79
N GLY A 72 16.53 0.88 -7.24
CA GLY A 72 16.45 -0.32 -6.40
C GLY A 72 17.80 -0.93 -6.00
N ALA A 73 18.92 -0.48 -6.57
CA ALA A 73 20.28 -0.90 -6.19
C ALA A 73 20.46 -2.43 -6.03
N GLY A 74 19.84 -3.21 -6.93
CA GLY A 74 19.90 -4.68 -6.91
C GLY A 74 19.00 -5.38 -5.87
N SER A 75 18.15 -4.66 -5.13
CA SER A 75 17.22 -5.25 -4.15
C SER A 75 16.20 -6.22 -4.76
N HIS A 76 15.92 -6.08 -6.05
CA HIS A 76 15.15 -7.03 -6.87
C HIS A 76 15.54 -8.48 -6.63
N PHE A 77 16.85 -8.76 -6.57
CA PHE A 77 17.38 -10.11 -6.44
C PHE A 77 17.34 -10.64 -5.00
N ARG A 78 17.02 -9.77 -4.03
CA ARG A 78 16.92 -10.11 -2.61
C ARG A 78 15.48 -10.38 -2.17
N LEU A 79 14.52 -10.04 -3.01
CA LEU A 79 13.10 -10.08 -2.67
C LEU A 79 12.37 -11.16 -3.45
N ARG A 80 11.32 -11.70 -2.82
CA ARG A 80 10.28 -12.44 -3.52
C ARG A 80 9.27 -11.43 -4.05
N ILE A 81 9.19 -11.25 -5.36
CA ILE A 81 8.33 -10.23 -5.99
C ILE A 81 7.33 -10.90 -6.91
N HIS A 82 6.04 -10.63 -6.69
CA HIS A 82 4.95 -11.03 -7.59
C HIS A 82 4.40 -9.80 -8.30
N LYS A 83 4.28 -9.88 -9.61
CA LYS A 83 3.76 -8.81 -10.46
C LYS A 83 2.35 -9.14 -10.94
N ASP A 84 1.67 -8.11 -11.43
CA ASP A 84 0.36 -8.24 -12.07
C ASP A 84 -0.68 -8.86 -11.12
N VAL A 85 -0.60 -8.47 -9.85
CA VAL A 85 -1.62 -8.82 -8.85
C VAL A 85 -2.90 -8.05 -9.16
N THR A 86 -4.02 -8.76 -9.20
CA THR A 86 -5.33 -8.22 -9.53
C THR A 86 -6.36 -8.64 -8.47
N PRO A 87 -7.53 -7.98 -8.42
CA PRO A 87 -8.62 -8.39 -7.52
C PRO A 87 -9.06 -9.86 -7.71
N GLU A 88 -8.80 -10.45 -8.88
CA GLU A 88 -9.17 -11.83 -9.20
C GLU A 88 -8.10 -12.85 -8.81
N ASN A 89 -6.89 -12.42 -8.40
CA ASN A 89 -5.78 -13.34 -8.12
C ASN A 89 -5.06 -13.11 -6.78
N TYR A 90 -5.38 -12.05 -6.04
CA TYR A 90 -4.66 -11.68 -4.81
C TYR A 90 -4.67 -12.78 -3.73
N TYR A 91 -5.71 -13.60 -3.66
CA TYR A 91 -5.85 -14.70 -2.69
C TYR A 91 -4.76 -15.77 -2.83
N LYS A 92 -4.05 -15.82 -3.97
CA LYS A 92 -2.90 -16.72 -4.16
C LYS A 92 -1.69 -16.32 -3.31
N TYR A 93 -1.63 -15.05 -2.90
CA TYR A 93 -0.47 -14.46 -2.24
C TYR A 93 -0.80 -13.97 -0.83
N ILE A 94 -2.04 -13.57 -0.58
CA ILE A 94 -2.54 -13.08 0.69
C ILE A 94 -3.47 -14.14 1.29
N GLY A 95 -3.04 -14.76 2.39
CA GLY A 95 -3.84 -15.74 3.13
C GLY A 95 -5.02 -15.09 3.86
N GLU A 96 -6.02 -15.89 4.20
CA GLU A 96 -7.28 -15.39 4.77
C GLU A 96 -7.13 -14.73 6.14
N ASP A 97 -6.17 -15.19 6.94
CA ASP A 97 -5.87 -14.68 8.28
C ASP A 97 -4.92 -13.46 8.28
N SER A 98 -4.63 -12.88 7.11
CA SER A 98 -3.71 -11.76 7.02
C SER A 98 -4.35 -10.47 7.50
N SER A 99 -3.69 -9.76 8.42
CA SER A 99 -4.08 -8.43 8.85
C SER A 99 -3.73 -7.41 7.78
N ILE A 100 -4.72 -6.64 7.31
CA ILE A 100 -4.54 -5.66 6.25
C ILE A 100 -4.39 -4.26 6.85
N PHE A 101 -3.31 -3.58 6.51
CA PHE A 101 -3.03 -2.21 6.92
C PHE A 101 -2.83 -1.32 5.69
N LEU A 102 -3.58 -0.23 5.61
CA LEU A 102 -3.50 0.75 4.54
C LEU A 102 -2.65 1.92 4.99
N ALA A 103 -1.53 2.22 4.34
CA ALA A 103 -0.79 3.46 4.62
C ALA A 103 -1.52 4.63 3.94
N ASP A 104 -2.21 5.42 4.75
CA ASP A 104 -3.12 6.44 4.26
C ASP A 104 -2.91 7.75 5.03
N ASN A 105 -2.86 8.84 4.28
CA ASN A 105 -2.66 10.18 4.81
C ASN A 105 -3.96 10.97 4.88
N ASN A 106 -5.08 10.46 4.34
CA ASN A 106 -6.36 11.15 4.41
C ASN A 106 -6.93 11.07 5.84
N VAL A 107 -6.42 11.92 6.72
CA VAL A 107 -7.15 12.27 7.94
C VAL A 107 -8.33 13.07 7.43
N ASP A 108 -9.54 12.51 7.46
CA ASP A 108 -10.74 13.32 7.32
C ASP A 108 -10.73 14.29 8.50
N ILE A 109 -10.09 15.44 8.29
CA ILE A 109 -10.21 16.56 9.21
C ILE A 109 -11.64 17.01 9.01
N GLU A 110 -12.50 16.68 9.98
CA GLU A 110 -13.69 17.47 10.26
C GLU A 110 -13.19 18.91 10.42
N GLN A 111 -13.14 19.67 9.32
CA GLN A 111 -13.08 21.12 9.43
C GLN A 111 -14.46 21.50 9.96
N GLU A 112 -14.52 21.72 11.27
CA GLU A 112 -15.42 22.71 11.86
C GLU A 112 -15.20 24.03 11.11
N GLU A 113 -15.84 24.20 9.95
CA GLU A 113 -16.17 25.52 9.43
C GLU A 113 -17.31 26.07 10.28
N GLU A 114 -17.02 26.38 11.54
CA GLU A 114 -17.78 27.36 12.30
C GLU A 114 -17.09 28.72 12.18
N SER A 115 -17.91 29.69 11.75
CA SER A 115 -17.72 31.14 11.69
C SER A 115 -17.06 31.71 10.43
N LEU A 116 -17.64 32.65 9.69
CA LEU A 116 -18.85 33.46 9.84
C LEU A 116 -19.15 34.09 8.47
N ASP A 117 -20.44 34.28 8.20
CA ASP A 117 -21.07 35.20 7.24
C ASP A 117 -20.18 36.21 6.50
N ASN A 118 -20.34 36.26 5.17
CA ASN A 118 -20.96 37.43 4.56
C ASN A 118 -21.52 37.10 3.17
N SER A 119 -22.85 37.14 3.12
CA SER A 119 -23.66 37.38 1.95
C SER A 119 -23.12 38.49 1.06
N SER A 120 -22.96 38.20 -0.22
CA SER A 120 -23.30 39.16 -1.27
C SER A 120 -23.77 38.40 -2.50
N GLU A 121 -25.09 38.47 -2.70
CA GLU A 121 -25.77 38.20 -3.94
C GLU A 121 -25.16 39.05 -5.07
N SER A 122 -24.96 38.45 -6.23
CA SER A 122 -25.24 39.14 -7.50
C SER A 122 -25.45 38.10 -8.60
N ASP A 123 -26.64 38.21 -9.18
CA ASP A 123 -27.18 37.48 -10.32
C ASP A 123 -26.32 37.63 -11.57
N SER A 124 -26.30 36.57 -12.40
CA SER A 124 -26.50 36.76 -13.84
C SER A 124 -26.77 35.42 -14.53
N ASP A 125 -27.96 35.38 -15.13
CA ASP A 125 -28.50 34.37 -16.03
C ASP A 125 -27.60 34.04 -17.23
N SER A 126 -27.67 32.80 -17.70
CA SER A 126 -27.85 32.52 -19.12
C SER A 126 -28.28 31.07 -19.36
N GLU A 127 -29.55 30.91 -19.71
CA GLU A 127 -30.12 29.75 -20.38
C GLU A 127 -29.49 29.58 -21.78
N SER A 128 -29.28 28.32 -22.19
CA SER A 128 -29.41 27.97 -23.61
C SER A 128 -29.87 26.53 -23.73
N GLU A 129 -31.15 26.39 -24.04
CA GLU A 129 -31.78 25.20 -24.60
C GLU A 129 -31.14 24.86 -25.96
N ASN A 130 -30.95 23.57 -26.22
CA ASN A 130 -31.07 23.04 -27.57
C ASN A 130 -31.47 21.57 -27.52
N GLU A 131 -32.77 21.34 -27.63
CA GLU A 131 -33.35 20.04 -27.93
C GLU A 131 -33.39 19.77 -29.44
N ASN A 132 -33.44 18.46 -29.75
CA ASN A 132 -33.78 17.76 -31.00
C ASN A 132 -32.58 17.25 -31.80
N LYS A 133 -32.49 15.97 -32.18
CA LYS A 133 -33.57 15.00 -32.43
C LYS A 133 -33.03 13.56 -32.43
N ILE A 134 -33.91 12.68 -31.97
CA ILE A 134 -33.87 11.21 -31.84
C ILE A 134 -33.72 10.51 -33.20
N ASP A 135 -32.92 9.43 -33.25
CA ASP A 135 -33.32 8.20 -33.95
C ASP A 135 -32.80 6.97 -33.18
N SER A 136 -33.60 5.91 -33.22
CA SER A 136 -33.75 4.87 -32.20
C SER A 136 -33.55 3.47 -32.78
N SER A 137 -32.73 2.65 -32.10
CA SER A 137 -32.76 1.16 -32.04
C SER A 137 -31.39 0.69 -31.50
N GLU A 138 -31.18 -0.15 -30.49
CA GLU A 138 -31.98 -1.13 -29.75
C GLU A 138 -31.30 -1.36 -28.38
N HIS A 139 -32.12 -1.71 -27.38
CA HIS A 139 -31.73 -2.05 -26.02
C HIS A 139 -30.96 -3.39 -25.92
N ASP A 140 -29.80 -3.38 -25.27
CA ASP A 140 -29.44 -4.41 -24.29
C ASP A 140 -28.87 -3.70 -23.05
N ILE A 141 -29.67 -3.71 -21.99
CA ILE A 141 -29.45 -3.01 -20.73
C ILE A 141 -28.50 -3.86 -19.88
N ASP A 142 -27.20 -3.59 -19.95
CA ASP A 142 -26.28 -4.04 -18.92
C ASP A 142 -26.44 -3.14 -17.70
N LYS A 143 -27.13 -3.63 -16.67
CA LYS A 143 -27.20 -3.02 -15.35
C LYS A 143 -25.83 -3.14 -14.67
N SER A 144 -24.86 -2.37 -15.13
CA SER A 144 -23.74 -1.99 -14.27
C SER A 144 -24.18 -0.77 -13.47
N GLU A 145 -24.44 -0.98 -12.18
CA GLU A 145 -24.65 0.14 -11.27
C GLU A 145 -23.48 1.12 -11.40
N PRO A 146 -23.74 2.44 -11.38
CA PRO A 146 -22.64 3.40 -11.34
C PRO A 146 -21.83 3.09 -10.09
N VAL A 147 -20.52 2.85 -10.25
CA VAL A 147 -19.58 2.62 -9.15
C VAL A 147 -19.48 3.93 -8.36
N SER A 148 -20.48 4.15 -7.52
CA SER A 148 -20.50 5.20 -6.52
C SER A 148 -19.27 5.02 -5.63
N GLN A 149 -18.62 6.13 -5.30
CA GLN A 149 -17.57 6.18 -4.28
C GLN A 149 -18.06 5.42 -3.05
N MET A 150 -17.61 4.17 -2.89
CA MET A 150 -17.90 3.42 -1.68
C MET A 150 -17.28 4.20 -0.55
N ASN A 151 -18.12 4.67 0.35
CA ASN A 151 -17.65 5.40 1.50
C ASN A 151 -16.98 4.40 2.47
N TYR A 152 -15.65 4.37 2.47
CA TYR A 152 -14.83 3.51 3.32
C TYR A 152 -14.54 4.12 4.71
N ASP A 153 -15.31 5.13 5.14
CA ASP A 153 -15.23 5.77 6.46
C ASP A 153 -15.32 4.79 7.63
N CYS A 154 -15.88 3.60 7.40
CA CYS A 154 -15.95 2.53 8.39
C CYS A 154 -14.62 1.84 8.71
N ILE A 155 -13.55 2.10 7.94
CA ILE A 155 -12.22 1.54 8.22
C ILE A 155 -11.47 2.49 9.15
N SER A 156 -11.25 2.06 10.39
CA SER A 156 -10.61 2.89 11.43
C SER A 156 -9.23 3.41 11.02
N LEU A 157 -9.04 4.72 11.17
CA LEU A 157 -7.74 5.39 11.01
C LEU A 157 -7.03 5.51 12.35
N VAL A 158 -5.80 4.99 12.43
CA VAL A 158 -5.00 5.03 13.66
C VAL A 158 -3.54 5.38 13.39
N PRO A 159 -2.82 5.97 14.36
CA PRO A 159 -1.39 6.19 14.25
C PRO A 159 -0.63 4.88 14.05
N TYR A 160 0.34 4.85 13.14
CA TYR A 160 1.10 3.64 12.81
C TYR A 160 1.78 2.98 14.04
N TYR A 161 2.12 3.76 15.06
CA TYR A 161 2.78 3.28 16.29
C TYR A 161 1.81 2.74 17.35
N SER A 162 0.49 2.89 17.19
CA SER A 162 -0.49 2.40 18.17
C SER A 162 -0.78 0.91 18.03
N ILE A 163 -0.39 0.31 16.90
CA ILE A 163 -0.64 -1.09 16.59
C ILE A 163 0.42 -1.99 17.22
N ASN A 164 -0.01 -3.10 17.80
CA ASN A 164 0.87 -4.23 18.13
C ASN A 164 0.94 -5.21 16.96
N TYR A 165 1.96 -5.05 16.12
CA TYR A 165 2.18 -5.88 14.94
C TYR A 165 2.62 -7.31 15.31
N THR A 166 3.25 -7.50 16.46
CA THR A 166 3.82 -8.80 16.86
C THR A 166 2.78 -9.85 17.26
N SER A 167 1.53 -9.42 17.43
CA SER A 167 0.38 -10.30 17.65
C SER A 167 -0.19 -10.88 16.35
N GLN A 168 0.20 -10.33 15.19
CA GLN A 168 -0.31 -10.75 13.90
C GLN A 168 0.57 -11.86 13.31
N SER A 169 -0.07 -12.91 12.79
CA SER A 169 0.60 -14.04 12.15
C SER A 169 1.07 -13.72 10.72
N SER A 170 0.33 -12.84 10.02
CA SER A 170 0.62 -12.37 8.68
C SER A 170 0.14 -10.92 8.55
N ILE A 171 1.01 -10.04 8.07
CA ILE A 171 0.79 -8.59 7.93
C ILE A 171 0.86 -8.25 6.45
N VAL A 172 -0.15 -7.56 5.92
CA VAL A 172 -0.11 -6.93 4.60
C VAL A 172 -0.15 -5.43 4.78
N LEU A 173 0.95 -4.76 4.44
CA LEU A 173 1.03 -3.31 4.40
C LEU A 173 0.83 -2.85 2.96
N VAL A 174 -0.27 -2.13 2.71
CA VAL A 174 -0.61 -1.59 1.41
C VAL A 174 -0.13 -0.14 1.30
N ILE A 175 0.55 0.16 0.20
CA ILE A 175 1.13 1.46 -0.09
C ILE A 175 0.61 1.94 -1.45
N GLY A 176 -0.02 3.12 -1.47
CA GLY A 176 -0.62 3.72 -2.67
C GLY A 176 0.36 4.52 -3.54
N GLY A 177 -0.08 4.81 -4.77
CA GLY A 177 0.60 5.69 -5.72
C GLY A 177 0.52 7.17 -5.32
N GLU A 178 1.35 8.01 -5.92
CA GLU A 178 1.53 9.40 -5.47
C GLU A 178 0.33 10.30 -5.79
N THR A 179 -0.28 10.11 -6.97
CA THR A 179 -1.38 10.96 -7.46
C THR A 179 -2.76 10.45 -7.12
N GLU A 180 -2.96 9.13 -7.14
CA GLU A 180 -4.28 8.51 -6.96
C GLU A 180 -4.44 7.88 -5.56
N GLY A 181 -3.36 7.81 -4.77
CA GLY A 181 -3.39 7.16 -3.46
C GLY A 181 -3.68 5.66 -3.57
N LEU A 182 -4.54 5.17 -2.69
CA LEU A 182 -4.98 3.77 -2.63
C LEU A 182 -6.20 3.55 -3.53
N SER A 183 -6.20 2.44 -4.27
CA SER A 183 -7.33 2.06 -5.12
C SER A 183 -8.52 1.49 -4.33
N ASN A 184 -9.70 1.47 -4.96
CA ASN A 184 -10.89 0.80 -4.43
C ASN A 184 -10.66 -0.67 -4.10
N PHE A 185 -9.76 -1.34 -4.84
CA PHE A 185 -9.38 -2.71 -4.53
C PHE A 185 -8.77 -2.81 -3.13
N SER A 186 -7.80 -1.94 -2.83
CA SER A 186 -7.10 -1.88 -1.54
C SER A 186 -8.05 -1.58 -0.39
N TYR A 187 -8.95 -0.61 -0.55
CA TYR A 187 -9.99 -0.33 0.44
C TYR A 187 -10.97 -1.50 0.62
N SER A 188 -11.44 -2.10 -0.48
CA SER A 188 -12.33 -3.26 -0.39
C SER A 188 -11.68 -4.45 0.29
N LEU A 189 -10.36 -4.64 0.08
CA LEU A 189 -9.58 -5.70 0.70
C LEU A 189 -9.47 -5.47 2.20
N ALA A 190 -9.16 -4.24 2.63
CA ALA A 190 -9.12 -3.89 4.03
C ALA A 190 -10.50 -4.04 4.68
N TYR A 191 -11.56 -3.52 4.06
CA TYR A 191 -12.93 -3.67 4.58
C TYR A 191 -13.32 -5.14 4.81
N LYS A 192 -13.11 -6.00 3.79
CA LYS A 192 -13.43 -7.44 3.87
C LYS A 192 -12.63 -8.19 4.94
N ARG A 193 -11.46 -7.67 5.32
CA ARG A 193 -10.54 -8.29 6.27
C ARG A 193 -10.52 -7.58 7.63
N SER A 194 -11.49 -6.69 7.90
CA SER A 194 -11.50 -5.85 9.11
C SER A 194 -10.15 -5.17 9.34
N GLY A 195 -9.55 -4.69 8.25
CA GLY A 195 -8.27 -4.01 8.22
C GLY A 195 -8.35 -2.62 8.83
N MET A 196 -7.22 -1.94 8.85
CA MET A 196 -7.10 -0.60 9.44
C MET A 196 -6.34 0.33 8.52
N ARG A 197 -6.64 1.62 8.60
CA ARG A 197 -5.86 2.68 7.98
C ARG A 197 -4.81 3.17 8.98
N LEU A 198 -3.58 3.33 8.52
CA LEU A 198 -2.45 3.78 9.30
C LEU A 198 -2.06 5.18 8.81
N ASN A 199 -2.08 6.17 9.71
CA ASN A 199 -1.48 7.46 9.43
C ASN A 199 -0.10 7.59 10.07
N VAL A 200 0.78 8.31 9.39
CA VAL A 200 2.00 8.87 9.98
C VAL A 200 1.66 10.30 10.40
N PRO A 201 1.65 10.64 11.70
CA PRO A 201 1.37 12.00 12.13
C PRO A 201 2.37 12.99 11.53
N LEU A 202 1.86 14.02 10.85
CA LEU A 202 2.66 15.06 10.19
C LEU A 202 2.49 16.40 10.92
N SER A 203 3.38 17.34 10.63
CA SER A 203 3.37 18.69 11.20
C SER A 203 3.78 19.70 10.13
N ASN A 204 3.69 21.00 10.44
CA ASN A 204 4.08 22.09 9.53
C ASN A 204 3.28 22.13 8.22
N ASN A 205 1.98 21.81 8.27
CA ASN A 205 1.07 21.84 7.11
C ASN A 205 1.52 20.95 5.94
N VAL A 206 2.25 19.87 6.24
CA VAL A 206 2.61 18.85 5.26
C VAL A 206 1.46 17.84 5.18
N ASN A 207 0.87 17.71 3.99
CA ASN A 207 -0.32 16.87 3.78
C ASN A 207 0.01 15.39 3.52
N SER A 208 1.22 15.09 3.04
CA SER A 208 1.64 13.72 2.74
C SER A 208 3.15 13.57 2.72
N LEU A 209 3.63 12.34 2.89
CA LEU A 209 5.02 11.97 2.69
C LEU A 209 5.20 11.30 1.33
N ASN A 210 6.44 11.34 0.84
CA ASN A 210 6.85 10.44 -0.23
C ASN A 210 6.55 8.98 0.17
N THR A 211 5.99 8.23 -0.77
CA THR A 211 5.57 6.84 -0.61
C THR A 211 6.66 5.92 -0.04
N GLY A 212 7.90 6.04 -0.51
CA GLY A 212 9.04 5.28 0.01
C GLY A 212 9.43 5.67 1.44
N THR A 213 9.24 6.94 1.81
CA THR A 213 9.48 7.45 3.17
C THR A 213 8.42 6.94 4.14
N ALA A 214 7.13 7.03 3.77
CA ALA A 214 6.03 6.51 4.57
C ALA A 214 6.19 5.00 4.83
N LEU A 215 6.50 4.22 3.77
CA LEU A 215 6.82 2.80 3.91
C LEU A 215 8.01 2.58 4.85
N GLY A 216 9.06 3.38 4.74
CA GLY A 216 10.23 3.30 5.62
C GLY A 216 9.85 3.42 7.09
N ILE A 217 9.06 4.43 7.44
CA ILE A 217 8.62 4.67 8.82
C ILE A 217 7.83 3.46 9.36
N ILE A 218 6.80 3.04 8.63
CA ILE A 218 5.90 1.98 9.10
C ILE A 218 6.62 0.62 9.11
N ALA A 219 7.37 0.28 8.07
CA ALA A 219 8.04 -1.02 7.97
C ALA A 219 9.16 -1.18 9.02
N PHE A 220 9.94 -0.13 9.29
CA PHE A 220 10.97 -0.20 10.33
C PHE A 220 10.38 -0.20 11.74
N GLU A 221 9.20 0.40 11.96
CA GLU A 221 8.46 0.23 13.21
C GLU A 221 8.00 -1.22 13.42
N ILE A 222 7.42 -1.85 12.39
CA ILE A 222 7.06 -3.27 12.43
C ILE A 222 8.30 -4.10 12.80
N LYS A 223 9.42 -3.90 12.09
CA LYS A 223 10.68 -4.60 12.38
C LYS A 223 11.16 -4.36 13.81
N ARG A 224 11.10 -3.12 14.30
CA ARG A 224 11.51 -2.77 15.67
C ARG A 224 10.73 -3.60 16.69
N GLN A 225 9.40 -3.69 16.57
CA GLN A 225 8.59 -4.45 17.51
C GLN A 225 8.94 -5.95 17.51
N PHE A 226 9.14 -6.56 16.33
CA PHE A 226 9.56 -7.96 16.23
C PHE A 226 10.94 -8.20 16.85
N LEU A 227 11.91 -7.32 16.60
CA LEU A 227 13.24 -7.41 17.20
C LEU A 227 13.19 -7.28 18.71
N SER A 228 12.39 -6.34 19.25
CA SER A 228 12.20 -6.20 20.69
C SER A 228 11.62 -7.46 21.33
N LYS A 229 10.59 -8.08 20.72
CA LYS A 229 10.01 -9.34 21.19
C LYS A 229 11.02 -10.48 21.22
N GLN A 230 11.85 -10.60 20.17
CA GLN A 230 12.92 -11.61 20.12
C GLN A 230 14.00 -11.39 21.19
N GLN A 231 14.33 -10.13 21.50
CA GLN A 231 15.30 -9.79 22.53
C GLN A 231 14.80 -10.17 23.93
N ILE A 232 13.54 -9.84 24.25
CA ILE A 232 12.90 -10.20 25.52
C ILE A 232 12.88 -11.72 25.68
N TYR A 233 12.42 -12.46 24.67
CA TYR A 233 12.41 -13.92 24.69
C TYR A 233 13.80 -14.53 24.95
N LYS A 234 14.85 -13.99 24.34
CA LYS A 234 16.24 -14.43 24.57
C LYS A 234 16.75 -14.11 25.98
N GLN A 235 16.25 -13.05 26.63
CA GLN A 235 16.60 -12.71 28.00
C GLN A 235 15.93 -13.67 28.99
N ASP A 236 14.64 -13.96 28.81
CA ASP A 236 13.87 -14.86 29.67
C ASP A 236 14.45 -16.29 29.66
N LEU A 237 14.84 -16.79 28.48
CA LEU A 237 15.49 -18.09 28.34
C LEU A 237 16.83 -18.18 29.09
N LYS A 238 17.61 -17.09 29.12
CA LYS A 238 18.88 -17.07 29.86
C LYS A 238 18.66 -17.10 31.37
N GLN A 239 17.61 -16.44 31.85
CA GLN A 239 17.30 -16.39 33.29
C GLN A 239 16.74 -17.72 33.82
N SER A 240 15.93 -18.44 33.04
CA SER A 240 15.37 -19.75 33.42
C SER A 240 16.42 -20.86 33.47
N VAL A 241 17.38 -20.86 32.54
CA VAL A 241 18.49 -21.84 32.53
C VAL A 241 19.50 -21.54 33.65
N GLY A 242 19.70 -20.28 34.03
CA GLY A 242 20.63 -19.87 35.08
C GLY A 242 20.19 -20.17 36.52
N HIS A 243 18.91 -20.49 36.76
CA HIS A 243 18.38 -20.86 38.09
C HIS A 243 18.33 -22.38 38.33
N SER A 244 18.78 -23.20 37.37
CA SER A 244 18.72 -24.67 37.44
C SER A 244 20.06 -25.34 37.78
N PHE A 245 21.04 -24.58 38.31
CA PHE A 245 22.37 -25.07 38.70
C PHE A 245 22.75 -24.61 40.11
#